data_AF-W1WTQ4-F1
#
_entry.id   AF-W1WTQ4-F1
#
_cell.length_a   1.000
_cell.length_b   1.000
_cell.length_c   1.000
_cell.angle_alpha   90.00
_cell.angle_beta   90.00
_cell.angle_gamma   90.00
#
_symmetry.space_group_name_H-M   'P 1'
#
loop_
_entity.id
_entity.type
_entity.pdbx_description
1 polymer ?
#
loop_
_entity_poly.entity_id
_entity_poly.type
_entity_poly.pdbx_seq_one_letter_code
_entity_poly.pdbx_strand_id
1 'polypeptide(L)'
;IAIGSYGPTPTTATGNKALAIGSATTANGLESIAIGSRVNSTSQHSIAIGTASNASAVKSVAIGPDSRATVDGGVALGRDSVASIEGGITNKGYNPNTNRTDNYSGLTGNVLTSTTGAVSIGNGTTVTRQLTGLAAGTRDTDAVNVAQLKSVNLAFSGNVNTGNVNIANSTLGLKGDNTYITTAANGQNLTISGKTQNIDVTNGQASANATGMADSKNVADAINKAISANAYHWKLAADNTSTAPEVINKSDTVIFGGDNNITVTRSGKKITTSLNKAITVDTVKANNSVTVSSGGNQITLDGTNGS
;
A
#
# COMPACT_ATOMS: atom_id res chain seq x y z
N ILE A 1 -12.44 66.11 -14.62
CA ILE A 1 -13.32 66.75 -13.61
C ILE A 1 -12.78 66.40 -12.24
N ALA A 2 -12.53 67.39 -11.38
CA ALA A 2 -12.06 67.19 -10.00
C ALA A 2 -13.06 67.83 -9.03
N ILE A 3 -13.59 67.08 -8.07
CA ILE A 3 -14.61 67.54 -7.10
C ILE A 3 -14.17 67.17 -5.69
N GLY A 4 -14.36 68.08 -4.71
CA GLY A 4 -14.23 67.74 -3.29
C GLY A 4 -12.84 67.95 -2.67
N SER A 5 -11.99 68.82 -3.23
CA SER A 5 -10.68 69.14 -2.65
C SER A 5 -10.81 69.73 -1.24
N TYR A 6 -10.42 68.98 -0.22
CA TYR A 6 -10.35 69.41 1.18
C TYR A 6 -9.01 68.97 1.77
N GLY A 7 -8.18 69.93 2.22
CA GLY A 7 -6.84 69.69 2.76
C GLY A 7 -5.68 70.20 1.87
N PRO A 8 -4.41 70.02 2.30
CA PRO A 8 -3.23 70.56 1.61
C PRO A 8 -2.85 69.80 0.33
N THR A 9 -3.32 68.56 0.16
CA THR A 9 -3.10 67.76 -1.04
C THR A 9 -4.33 67.88 -1.96
N PRO A 10 -4.19 68.52 -3.13
CA PRO A 10 -5.33 68.76 -4.01
C PRO A 10 -5.84 67.46 -4.64
N THR A 11 -7.15 67.43 -4.91
CA THR A 11 -7.72 66.41 -5.79
C THR A 11 -7.48 66.79 -7.25
N THR A 12 -6.88 65.89 -8.02
CA THR A 12 -6.41 66.15 -9.38
C THR A 12 -7.01 65.17 -10.37
N ALA A 13 -7.44 65.69 -11.52
CA ALA A 13 -7.91 64.92 -12.66
C ALA A 13 -7.21 65.44 -13.91
N THR A 14 -5.96 65.04 -14.14
CA THR A 14 -5.13 65.57 -15.23
C THR A 14 -5.21 64.74 -16.51
N GLY A 15 -5.67 63.50 -16.42
CA GLY A 15 -5.91 62.66 -17.59
C GLY A 15 -7.02 63.23 -18.47
N ASN A 16 -6.88 63.10 -19.79
CA ASN A 16 -7.96 63.46 -20.71
C ASN A 16 -9.21 62.65 -20.35
N LYS A 17 -10.36 63.33 -20.20
CA LYS A 17 -11.63 62.75 -19.71
C LYS A 17 -11.56 62.05 -18.34
N ALA A 18 -10.58 62.35 -17.50
CA ALA A 18 -10.48 61.76 -16.17
C ALA A 18 -11.50 62.35 -15.18
N LEU A 19 -11.90 61.57 -14.18
CA LEU A 19 -12.78 61.95 -13.08
C LEU A 19 -12.11 61.68 -11.74
N ALA A 20 -12.01 62.70 -10.89
CA ALA A 20 -11.54 62.59 -9.52
C ALA A 20 -12.56 63.20 -8.55
N ILE A 21 -12.98 62.44 -7.54
CA ILE A 21 -13.96 62.88 -6.53
C ILE A 21 -13.46 62.53 -5.13
N GLY A 22 -13.40 63.53 -4.25
CA GLY A 22 -13.07 63.41 -2.83
C GLY A 22 -11.78 64.14 -2.48
N SER A 23 -11.05 63.70 -1.44
CA SER A 23 -9.88 64.39 -0.87
C SER A 23 -8.57 63.68 -1.22
N ALA A 24 -7.56 64.46 -1.64
CA ALA A 24 -6.24 63.94 -2.00
C ALA A 24 -6.27 62.81 -3.04
N THR A 25 -7.21 62.86 -3.99
CA THR A 25 -7.38 61.82 -5.02
C THR A 25 -6.73 62.23 -6.34
N THR A 26 -6.19 61.27 -7.07
CA THR A 26 -5.43 61.48 -8.30
C THR A 26 -5.97 60.61 -9.42
N ALA A 27 -6.52 61.23 -10.46
CA ALA A 27 -6.93 60.59 -11.71
C ALA A 27 -6.09 61.14 -12.88
N ASN A 28 -4.92 60.56 -13.11
CA ASN A 28 -3.95 61.06 -14.11
C ASN A 28 -3.93 60.24 -15.40
N GLY A 29 -4.53 59.05 -15.40
CA GLY A 29 -4.66 58.24 -16.61
C GLY A 29 -5.70 58.80 -17.58
N LEU A 30 -5.47 58.64 -18.88
CA LEU A 30 -6.51 58.86 -19.91
C LEU A 30 -7.76 58.03 -19.55
N GLU A 31 -8.92 58.69 -19.49
CA GLU A 31 -10.21 58.08 -19.12
C GLU A 31 -10.21 57.35 -17.77
N SER A 32 -9.40 57.82 -16.81
CA SER A 32 -9.32 57.25 -15.45
C SER A 32 -10.39 57.78 -14.49
N ILE A 33 -10.76 56.97 -13.49
CA ILE A 33 -11.75 57.33 -12.46
C ILE A 33 -11.17 57.08 -11.07
N ALA A 34 -11.09 58.11 -10.23
CA ALA A 34 -10.67 58.03 -8.83
C ALA A 34 -11.77 58.59 -7.91
N ILE A 35 -12.30 57.77 -6.99
CA ILE A 35 -13.37 58.21 -6.06
C ILE A 35 -13.06 57.78 -4.63
N GLY A 36 -12.90 58.74 -3.71
CA GLY A 36 -12.69 58.48 -2.28
C GLY A 36 -11.72 59.43 -1.59
N SER A 37 -10.93 58.92 -0.65
CA SER A 37 -9.85 59.68 0.01
C SER A 37 -8.51 59.03 -0.28
N ARG A 38 -7.49 59.79 -0.71
CA ARG A 38 -6.14 59.28 -1.02
C ARG A 38 -6.12 58.19 -2.11
N VAL A 39 -6.97 58.35 -3.12
CA VAL A 39 -7.16 57.37 -4.20
C VAL A 39 -6.24 57.65 -5.37
N ASN A 40 -5.66 56.60 -5.96
CA ASN A 40 -4.80 56.71 -7.13
C ASN A 40 -5.35 55.89 -8.30
N SER A 41 -5.73 56.56 -9.38
CA SER A 41 -6.07 55.97 -10.67
C SER A 41 -5.15 56.59 -11.73
N THR A 42 -3.96 56.00 -11.90
CA THR A 42 -2.84 56.68 -12.58
C THR A 42 -2.61 56.23 -14.01
N SER A 43 -3.28 55.16 -14.45
CA SER A 43 -3.07 54.55 -15.77
C SER A 43 -4.28 54.66 -16.68
N GLN A 44 -4.08 54.47 -17.99
CA GLN A 44 -5.15 54.56 -18.98
C GLN A 44 -6.30 53.59 -18.67
N HIS A 45 -7.55 54.07 -18.73
CA HIS A 45 -8.79 53.34 -18.42
C HIS A 45 -8.81 52.69 -17.02
N SER A 46 -8.02 53.19 -16.07
CA SER A 46 -8.02 52.67 -14.70
C SER A 46 -9.23 53.19 -13.91
N ILE A 47 -9.69 52.38 -12.95
CA ILE A 47 -10.78 52.74 -12.04
C ILE A 47 -10.36 52.42 -10.60
N ALA A 48 -10.29 53.42 -9.73
CA ALA A 48 -10.01 53.25 -8.30
C ALA A 48 -11.13 53.88 -7.45
N ILE A 49 -11.73 53.10 -6.56
CA ILE A 49 -12.85 53.53 -5.71
C ILE A 49 -12.64 53.03 -4.28
N GLY A 50 -12.67 53.95 -3.31
CA GLY A 50 -12.51 53.65 -1.88
C GLY A 50 -11.20 54.18 -1.32
N THR A 51 -11.17 54.48 -0.02
CA THR A 51 -10.01 55.12 0.65
C THR A 51 -8.71 54.37 0.38
N ALA A 52 -7.67 55.08 -0.05
CA ALA A 52 -6.35 54.50 -0.36
C ALA A 52 -6.35 53.40 -1.44
N SER A 53 -7.43 53.25 -2.23
CA SER A 53 -7.42 52.35 -3.39
C SER A 53 -6.45 52.83 -4.47
N ASN A 54 -5.82 51.89 -5.17
CA ASN A 54 -4.78 52.15 -6.14
C ASN A 54 -4.94 51.27 -7.39
N ALA A 55 -5.39 51.86 -8.49
CA ALA A 55 -5.41 51.27 -9.83
C ALA A 55 -4.29 51.88 -10.66
N SER A 56 -3.12 51.23 -10.65
CA SER A 56 -1.87 51.78 -11.20
C SER A 56 -1.42 51.11 -12.50
N ALA A 57 -2.25 50.26 -13.10
CA ALA A 57 -1.99 49.61 -14.37
C ALA A 57 -3.08 49.91 -15.41
N VAL A 58 -2.76 49.73 -16.69
CA VAL A 58 -3.70 49.96 -17.80
C VAL A 58 -4.94 49.07 -17.60
N LYS A 59 -6.14 49.62 -17.85
CA LYS A 59 -7.44 48.93 -17.70
C LYS A 59 -7.67 48.25 -16.33
N SER A 60 -6.92 48.64 -15.31
CA SER A 60 -7.01 48.02 -13.99
C SER A 60 -8.16 48.61 -13.16
N VAL A 61 -8.74 47.80 -12.29
CA VAL A 61 -9.88 48.17 -11.45
C VAL A 61 -9.56 47.84 -9.99
N ALA A 62 -9.63 48.81 -9.09
CA ALA A 62 -9.43 48.65 -7.66
C ALA A 62 -10.64 49.22 -6.90
N ILE A 63 -11.51 48.37 -6.36
CA ILE A 63 -12.73 48.78 -5.67
C ILE A 63 -12.70 48.26 -4.25
N GLY A 64 -12.59 49.16 -3.27
CA GLY A 64 -12.55 48.87 -1.85
C GLY A 64 -11.39 49.60 -1.16
N PRO A 65 -11.48 49.89 0.15
CA PRO A 65 -10.38 50.54 0.86
C PRO A 65 -9.10 49.71 0.77
N ASP A 66 -7.97 50.37 0.51
CA ASP A 66 -6.65 49.75 0.40
C ASP A 66 -6.53 48.67 -0.70
N SER A 67 -7.51 48.59 -1.61
CA SER A 67 -7.46 47.68 -2.76
C SER A 67 -6.41 48.14 -3.77
N ARG A 68 -5.73 47.19 -4.42
CA ARG A 68 -4.62 47.49 -5.33
C ARG A 68 -4.66 46.61 -6.58
N ALA A 69 -4.74 47.23 -7.75
CA ALA A 69 -4.63 46.56 -9.03
C ALA A 69 -3.40 47.08 -9.80
N THR A 70 -2.39 46.23 -9.97
CA THR A 70 -1.04 46.61 -10.42
C THR A 70 -0.62 45.98 -11.74
N VAL A 71 -1.53 45.26 -12.40
CA VAL A 71 -1.28 44.56 -13.68
C VAL A 71 -2.34 44.94 -14.72
N ASP A 72 -1.99 44.88 -16.01
CA ASP A 72 -2.91 45.23 -17.10
C ASP A 72 -4.18 44.35 -17.05
N GLY A 73 -5.34 45.00 -17.03
CA GLY A 73 -6.65 44.34 -16.91
C GLY A 73 -6.95 43.69 -15.54
N GLY A 74 -6.08 43.85 -14.54
CA GLY A 74 -6.29 43.28 -13.21
C GLY A 74 -7.45 43.94 -12.45
N VAL A 75 -8.22 43.14 -11.69
CA VAL A 75 -9.39 43.61 -10.93
C VAL A 75 -9.26 43.22 -9.46
N ALA A 76 -9.09 44.19 -8.57
CA ALA A 76 -9.10 43.99 -7.12
C ALA A 76 -10.45 44.44 -6.53
N LEU A 77 -11.18 43.52 -5.90
CA LEU A 77 -12.51 43.76 -5.35
C LEU A 77 -12.57 43.46 -3.85
N GLY A 78 -12.91 44.48 -3.06
CA GLY A 78 -13.01 44.44 -1.61
C GLY A 78 -11.79 45.03 -0.90
N ARG A 79 -11.97 45.29 0.41
CA ARG A 79 -10.91 45.84 1.28
C ARG A 79 -9.66 44.97 1.24
N ASP A 80 -8.49 45.60 1.09
CA ASP A 80 -7.16 44.99 0.99
C ASP A 80 -6.95 44.02 -0.18
N SER A 81 -7.87 43.93 -1.14
CA SER A 81 -7.70 43.00 -2.26
C SER A 81 -6.56 43.45 -3.18
N VAL A 82 -5.76 42.52 -3.66
CA VAL A 82 -4.59 42.78 -4.52
C VAL A 82 -4.68 41.95 -5.79
N ALA A 83 -4.78 42.62 -6.94
CA ALA A 83 -4.69 42.02 -8.26
C ALA A 83 -3.31 42.31 -8.86
N SER A 84 -2.40 41.33 -8.69
CA SER A 84 -1.00 41.42 -9.12
C SER A 84 -0.56 40.28 -10.03
N ILE A 85 -1.49 39.45 -10.50
CA ILE A 85 -1.20 38.31 -11.38
C ILE A 85 -1.55 38.71 -12.81
N GLU A 86 -0.51 38.86 -13.65
CA GLU A 86 -0.67 39.16 -15.08
C GLU A 86 -1.32 37.98 -15.82
N GLY A 87 -2.02 38.28 -16.91
CA GLY A 87 -2.45 37.25 -17.85
C GLY A 87 -1.30 36.76 -18.74
N GLY A 88 -1.55 35.71 -19.51
CA GLY A 88 -0.64 35.20 -20.53
C GLY A 88 0.10 33.93 -20.13
N ILE A 89 0.81 33.37 -21.11
CA ILE A 89 1.38 32.01 -21.10
C ILE A 89 2.46 31.75 -20.03
N THR A 90 2.98 32.79 -19.39
CA THR A 90 3.96 32.71 -18.31
C THR A 90 3.31 32.41 -16.96
N ASN A 91 2.06 32.86 -16.75
CA ASN A 91 1.29 32.64 -15.53
C ASN A 91 0.25 31.54 -15.73
N LYS A 92 0.71 30.36 -16.15
CA LYS A 92 -0.17 29.20 -16.26
C LYS A 92 -0.73 28.86 -14.89
N GLY A 93 -2.03 28.62 -14.84
CA GLY A 93 -2.68 28.05 -13.67
C GLY A 93 -2.09 26.67 -13.34
N TYR A 94 -2.34 26.20 -12.13
CA TYR A 94 -1.95 24.86 -11.73
C TYR A 94 -2.56 23.82 -12.69
N ASN A 95 -1.70 23.01 -13.32
CA ASN A 95 -2.12 21.93 -14.19
C ASN A 95 -1.96 20.60 -13.45
N PRO A 96 -3.06 19.95 -13.02
CA PRO A 96 -2.99 18.69 -12.27
C PRO A 96 -2.43 17.51 -13.08
N ASN A 97 -2.25 17.65 -14.40
CA ASN A 97 -1.68 16.62 -15.27
C ASN A 97 -0.14 16.67 -15.35
N THR A 98 0.52 17.69 -14.78
CA THR A 98 1.99 17.70 -14.76
C THR A 98 2.50 16.48 -13.99
N ASN A 99 3.21 15.58 -14.67
CA ASN A 99 3.74 14.29 -14.17
C ASN A 99 2.77 13.10 -14.14
N ARG A 100 1.62 13.16 -14.84
CA ARG A 100 0.77 11.98 -15.07
C ARG A 100 1.10 11.32 -16.40
N THR A 101 0.98 9.99 -16.47
CA THR A 101 1.11 9.23 -17.73
C THR A 101 -0.21 9.24 -18.51
N ASP A 102 -1.35 9.36 -17.82
CA ASP A 102 -2.71 9.37 -18.33
C ASP A 102 -3.30 10.79 -18.40
N ASN A 103 -2.65 11.67 -19.15
CA ASN A 103 -3.06 13.08 -19.23
C ASN A 103 -4.44 13.26 -19.88
N TYR A 104 -5.31 14.05 -19.25
CA TYR A 104 -6.52 14.52 -19.91
C TYR A 104 -6.16 15.48 -21.06
N SER A 105 -6.39 15.05 -22.29
CA SER A 105 -5.97 15.74 -23.52
C SER A 105 -6.74 17.03 -23.83
N GLY A 106 -7.88 17.27 -23.17
CA GLY A 106 -8.71 18.45 -23.41
C GLY A 106 -8.23 19.75 -22.74
N LEU A 107 -7.30 19.68 -21.77
CA LEU A 107 -6.80 20.87 -21.08
C LEU A 107 -5.72 21.58 -21.91
N THR A 108 -6.14 22.48 -22.81
CA THR A 108 -5.22 23.29 -23.62
C THR A 108 -5.64 24.76 -23.66
N GLY A 109 -4.69 25.63 -24.02
CA GLY A 109 -4.96 27.05 -24.25
C GLY A 109 -5.48 27.81 -23.03
N ASN A 110 -6.57 28.54 -23.20
CA ASN A 110 -7.13 29.46 -22.21
C ASN A 110 -7.82 28.76 -21.02
N VAL A 111 -8.03 27.45 -21.07
CA VAL A 111 -8.48 26.64 -19.93
C VAL A 111 -7.42 26.62 -18.83
N LEU A 112 -6.14 26.64 -19.20
CA LEU A 112 -5.00 26.59 -18.26
C LEU A 112 -4.30 27.94 -18.07
N THR A 113 -4.64 28.94 -18.88
CA THR A 113 -3.92 30.22 -18.93
C THR A 113 -4.90 31.37 -19.11
N SER A 114 -4.93 32.32 -18.18
CA SER A 114 -5.74 33.53 -18.35
C SER A 114 -5.20 34.36 -19.51
N THR A 115 -6.07 35.07 -20.23
CA THR A 115 -5.68 35.99 -21.31
C THR A 115 -5.54 37.45 -20.82
N THR A 116 -5.96 37.72 -19.58
CA THR A 116 -5.95 39.05 -18.95
C THR A 116 -5.56 38.93 -17.47
N GLY A 117 -5.31 40.08 -16.82
CA GLY A 117 -4.99 40.15 -15.40
C GLY A 117 -6.08 39.51 -14.52
N ALA A 118 -5.66 38.95 -13.39
CA ALA A 118 -6.58 38.22 -12.53
C ALA A 118 -7.63 39.13 -11.85
N VAL A 119 -8.81 38.56 -11.63
CA VAL A 119 -9.79 39.09 -10.67
C VAL A 119 -9.43 38.55 -9.28
N SER A 120 -9.16 39.44 -8.34
CA SER A 120 -8.79 39.14 -6.97
C SER A 120 -9.82 39.66 -5.99
N ILE A 121 -10.33 38.78 -5.13
CA ILE A 121 -11.25 39.08 -4.03
C ILE A 121 -10.56 39.01 -2.66
N GLY A 122 -9.24 39.07 -2.65
CA GLY A 122 -8.39 38.97 -1.45
C GLY A 122 -6.95 39.37 -1.75
N ASN A 123 -6.00 39.00 -0.90
CA ASN A 123 -4.58 39.33 -1.08
C ASN A 123 -3.67 38.10 -1.18
N GLY A 124 -4.26 36.90 -1.28
CA GLY A 124 -3.54 35.63 -1.39
C GLY A 124 -2.81 35.17 -0.11
N THR A 125 -2.94 35.90 1.00
CA THR A 125 -2.24 35.60 2.26
C THR A 125 -3.18 35.72 3.46
N THR A 126 -3.42 36.94 3.94
CA THR A 126 -4.17 37.23 5.17
C THR A 126 -5.64 37.59 4.93
N VAL A 127 -6.01 37.91 3.69
CA VAL A 127 -7.38 38.29 3.31
C VAL A 127 -7.85 37.35 2.21
N THR A 128 -8.82 36.51 2.56
CA THR A 128 -9.53 35.62 1.64
C THR A 128 -11.04 35.78 1.85
N ARG A 129 -11.82 35.44 0.81
CA ARG A 129 -13.28 35.53 0.83
C ARG A 129 -13.89 34.29 0.20
N GLN A 130 -15.05 33.89 0.68
CA GLN A 130 -15.88 32.90 -0.01
C GLN A 130 -16.62 33.57 -1.16
N LEU A 131 -16.69 32.89 -2.31
CA LEU A 131 -17.58 33.26 -3.41
C LEU A 131 -18.85 32.39 -3.30
N THR A 132 -20.00 33.00 -3.03
CA THR A 132 -21.27 32.29 -2.78
C THR A 132 -22.30 32.60 -3.86
N GLY A 133 -23.34 31.76 -3.99
CA GLY A 133 -24.37 31.90 -5.03
C GLY A 133 -23.95 31.39 -6.42
N LEU A 134 -22.92 30.55 -6.50
CA LEU A 134 -22.37 30.03 -7.75
C LEU A 134 -23.14 28.79 -8.24
N ALA A 135 -23.81 28.90 -9.39
CA ALA A 135 -24.40 27.76 -10.09
C ALA A 135 -23.31 26.79 -10.60
N ALA A 136 -23.69 25.55 -10.92
CA ALA A 136 -22.74 24.56 -11.44
C ALA A 136 -22.21 25.01 -12.82
N GLY A 137 -20.89 25.02 -12.98
CA GLY A 137 -20.24 25.31 -14.25
C GLY A 137 -20.50 24.24 -15.30
N THR A 138 -20.52 24.63 -16.57
CA THR A 138 -20.79 23.74 -17.72
C THR A 138 -19.65 23.70 -18.72
N ARG A 139 -18.83 24.76 -18.78
CA ARG A 139 -17.66 24.88 -19.65
C ARG A 139 -16.38 24.70 -18.83
N ASP A 140 -15.29 24.32 -19.48
CA ASP A 140 -13.98 24.15 -18.82
C ASP A 140 -13.43 25.42 -18.14
N THR A 141 -13.94 26.59 -18.52
CA THR A 141 -13.58 27.90 -17.96
C THR A 141 -14.56 28.42 -16.92
N ASP A 142 -15.62 27.67 -16.60
CA ASP A 142 -16.58 28.05 -15.58
C ASP A 142 -16.01 27.73 -14.19
N ALA A 143 -16.36 28.54 -13.19
CA ALA A 143 -16.00 28.23 -11.82
C ALA A 143 -16.76 26.98 -11.34
N VAL A 144 -16.04 26.08 -10.67
CA VAL A 144 -16.61 24.87 -10.05
C VAL A 144 -17.16 25.20 -8.68
N ASN A 145 -18.42 24.83 -8.41
CA ASN A 145 -18.99 24.96 -7.07
C ASN A 145 -18.76 23.70 -6.21
N VAL A 146 -19.03 23.79 -4.90
CA VAL A 146 -18.80 22.67 -3.96
C VAL A 146 -19.67 21.44 -4.29
N ALA A 147 -20.84 21.60 -4.89
CA ALA A 147 -21.70 20.48 -5.27
C ALA A 147 -21.08 19.66 -6.42
N GLN A 148 -20.51 20.33 -7.43
CA GLN A 148 -19.77 19.67 -8.50
C GLN A 148 -18.56 18.91 -7.96
N LEU A 149 -17.77 19.54 -7.07
CA LEU A 149 -16.62 18.87 -6.47
C LEU A 149 -17.03 17.62 -5.66
N LYS A 150 -18.10 17.71 -4.87
CA LYS A 150 -18.65 16.57 -4.11
C LYS A 150 -19.21 15.46 -5.01
N SER A 151 -19.58 15.78 -6.26
CA SER A 151 -20.08 14.81 -7.23
C SER A 151 -18.99 14.06 -7.99
N VAL A 152 -17.72 14.52 -7.90
CA VAL A 152 -16.59 13.84 -8.54
C VAL A 152 -16.40 12.47 -7.92
N ASN A 153 -16.58 11.43 -8.74
CA ASN A 153 -16.47 10.04 -8.33
C ASN A 153 -15.34 9.34 -9.09
N LEU A 154 -14.56 8.54 -8.37
CA LEU A 154 -13.60 7.63 -8.98
C LEU A 154 -14.34 6.34 -9.39
N ALA A 155 -14.43 6.08 -10.69
CA ALA A 155 -14.91 4.78 -11.17
C ALA A 155 -13.83 3.71 -10.90
N PHE A 156 -14.21 2.62 -10.23
CA PHE A 156 -13.36 1.46 -9.99
C PHE A 156 -14.09 0.22 -10.49
N SER A 157 -13.47 -0.59 -11.36
CA SER A 157 -13.99 -1.89 -11.80
C SER A 157 -13.23 -3.01 -11.11
N GLY A 158 -13.94 -3.91 -10.41
CA GLY A 158 -13.37 -5.15 -9.89
C GLY A 158 -13.28 -6.23 -10.98
N ASN A 159 -12.70 -7.39 -10.65
CA ASN A 159 -12.54 -8.52 -11.58
C ASN A 159 -13.84 -9.04 -12.23
N VAL A 160 -14.99 -8.73 -11.65
CA VAL A 160 -16.31 -9.12 -12.18
C VAL A 160 -16.96 -8.05 -13.06
N ASN A 161 -16.29 -6.93 -13.35
CA ASN A 161 -16.74 -5.85 -14.27
C ASN A 161 -18.18 -5.34 -14.04
N THR A 162 -18.77 -5.58 -12.87
CA THR A 162 -20.11 -5.12 -12.48
C THR A 162 -20.01 -4.16 -11.30
N GLY A 163 -20.52 -2.94 -11.46
CA GLY A 163 -20.64 -1.93 -10.40
C GLY A 163 -19.51 -0.90 -10.36
N ASN A 164 -19.85 0.33 -9.96
CA ASN A 164 -18.91 1.43 -9.73
C ASN A 164 -18.90 1.76 -8.23
N VAL A 165 -17.74 2.12 -7.68
CA VAL A 165 -17.69 2.69 -6.33
C VAL A 165 -18.06 4.18 -6.40
N ASN A 166 -19.22 4.54 -5.88
CA ASN A 166 -19.58 5.93 -5.65
C ASN A 166 -18.86 6.42 -4.38
N ILE A 167 -17.92 7.36 -4.53
CA ILE A 167 -17.21 7.98 -3.40
C ILE A 167 -17.83 9.33 -2.98
N ALA A 168 -18.88 9.80 -3.66
CA ALA A 168 -19.61 10.99 -3.23
C ALA A 168 -20.19 10.74 -1.84
N ASN A 169 -19.54 11.32 -0.83
CA ASN A 169 -19.84 11.13 0.59
C ASN A 169 -19.57 9.70 1.11
N SER A 170 -18.62 8.96 0.52
CA SER A 170 -18.24 7.62 0.98
C SER A 170 -16.73 7.35 0.83
N THR A 171 -16.19 6.51 1.72
CA THR A 171 -14.80 6.03 1.63
C THR A 171 -14.71 4.86 0.66
N LEU A 172 -13.68 4.83 -0.19
CA LEU A 172 -13.34 3.64 -0.99
C LEU A 172 -12.91 2.50 -0.04
N GLY A 173 -13.86 1.65 0.35
CA GLY A 173 -13.63 0.54 1.26
C GLY A 173 -13.10 -0.69 0.53
N LEU A 174 -11.78 -0.79 0.35
CA LEU A 174 -11.15 -2.04 -0.08
C LEU A 174 -11.06 -2.98 1.12
N LYS A 175 -12.02 -3.90 1.24
CA LYS A 175 -12.02 -4.92 2.28
C LYS A 175 -11.54 -6.24 1.70
N GLY A 176 -10.56 -6.86 2.34
CA GLY A 176 -10.30 -8.28 2.13
C GLY A 176 -11.50 -9.11 2.60
N ASP A 177 -11.51 -10.38 2.23
CA ASP A 177 -12.51 -11.36 2.70
C ASP A 177 -12.31 -11.76 4.17
N ASN A 178 -11.28 -11.21 4.83
CA ASN A 178 -10.79 -11.52 6.19
C ASN A 178 -10.28 -12.96 6.37
N THR A 179 -10.43 -13.81 5.35
CA THR A 179 -10.04 -15.22 5.35
C THR A 179 -8.70 -15.42 4.66
N TYR A 180 -8.57 -14.96 3.42
CA TYR A 180 -7.38 -15.11 2.59
C TYR A 180 -6.66 -13.79 2.37
N ILE A 181 -7.39 -12.68 2.33
CA ILE A 181 -6.82 -11.37 2.03
C ILE A 181 -7.11 -10.41 3.18
N THR A 182 -6.09 -9.66 3.58
CA THR A 182 -6.22 -8.48 4.44
C THR A 182 -5.79 -7.25 3.66
N THR A 183 -6.39 -6.12 4.00
CA THR A 183 -6.11 -4.83 3.39
C THR A 183 -5.84 -3.81 4.47
N ALA A 184 -4.86 -2.93 4.26
CA ALA A 184 -4.51 -1.85 5.17
C ALA A 184 -4.20 -0.58 4.37
N ALA A 185 -4.67 0.56 4.85
CA ALA A 185 -4.34 1.88 4.30
C ALA A 185 -3.43 2.64 5.28
N ASN A 186 -2.35 3.25 4.79
CA ASN A 186 -1.39 3.99 5.62
C ASN A 186 -1.02 5.37 5.03
N GLY A 187 -2.02 6.22 4.84
CA GLY A 187 -1.83 7.54 4.26
C GLY A 187 -1.68 7.46 2.74
N GLN A 188 -0.47 7.23 2.24
CA GLN A 188 -0.20 7.20 0.80
C GLN A 188 -0.28 5.80 0.17
N ASN A 189 -0.14 4.71 0.94
CA ASN A 189 -0.18 3.36 0.37
C ASN A 189 -1.42 2.59 0.78
N LEU A 190 -1.75 1.65 -0.10
CA LEU A 190 -2.70 0.59 0.15
C LEU A 190 -1.94 -0.73 0.11
N THR A 191 -1.83 -1.40 1.25
CA THR A 191 -1.22 -2.73 1.34
C THR A 191 -2.31 -3.78 1.23
N ILE A 192 -2.16 -4.69 0.27
CA ILE A 192 -2.99 -5.89 0.12
C ILE A 192 -2.08 -7.07 0.42
N SER A 193 -2.44 -7.89 1.40
CA SER A 193 -1.62 -9.01 1.85
C SER A 193 -2.43 -10.29 1.92
N GLY A 194 -1.78 -11.40 1.55
CA GLY A 194 -2.30 -12.73 1.82
C GLY A 194 -2.18 -13.06 3.31
N LYS A 195 -3.21 -13.64 3.89
CA LYS A 195 -3.20 -14.18 5.25
C LYS A 195 -2.73 -15.63 5.18
N THR A 196 -1.46 -15.85 5.50
CA THR A 196 -0.92 -17.21 5.60
C THR A 196 -1.37 -17.87 6.89
N GLN A 197 -1.57 -19.18 6.84
CA GLN A 197 -1.90 -20.00 8.00
C GLN A 197 -0.85 -21.08 8.20
N ASN A 198 -0.62 -21.45 9.46
CA ASN A 198 0.28 -22.53 9.79
C ASN A 198 -0.33 -23.88 9.40
N ILE A 199 0.54 -24.80 8.98
CA ILE A 199 0.23 -26.22 8.80
C ILE A 199 0.88 -26.97 9.95
N ASP A 200 0.05 -27.52 10.83
CA ASP A 200 0.47 -28.24 12.02
C ASP A 200 0.72 -29.71 11.70
N VAL A 201 1.72 -30.30 12.35
CA VAL A 201 2.06 -31.72 12.19
C VAL A 201 1.96 -32.42 13.52
N THR A 202 1.06 -33.40 13.63
CA THR A 202 0.89 -34.24 14.82
C THR A 202 0.94 -35.71 14.41
N ASN A 203 1.73 -36.52 15.11
CA ASN A 203 1.90 -37.95 14.81
C ASN A 203 2.18 -38.21 13.31
N GLY A 204 3.00 -37.35 12.70
CA GLY A 204 3.37 -37.48 11.30
C GLY A 204 2.28 -37.12 10.28
N GLN A 205 1.16 -36.54 10.71
CA GLN A 205 0.09 -36.08 9.81
C GLN A 205 0.04 -34.55 9.80
N ALA A 206 0.08 -33.97 8.60
CA ALA A 206 -0.07 -32.53 8.40
C ALA A 206 -1.57 -32.14 8.38
N SER A 207 -1.92 -31.04 9.04
CA SER A 207 -3.28 -30.53 9.15
C SER A 207 -3.28 -29.01 9.17
N ALA A 208 -4.30 -28.38 8.58
CA ALA A 208 -4.52 -26.94 8.68
C ALA A 208 -5.62 -26.68 9.72
N ASN A 209 -5.31 -25.85 10.73
CA ASN A 209 -6.22 -25.59 11.85
C ASN A 209 -7.24 -24.46 11.57
N ALA A 210 -7.06 -23.71 10.48
CA ALA A 210 -7.94 -22.64 10.05
C ALA A 210 -7.81 -22.39 8.54
N THR A 211 -8.82 -21.73 7.99
CA THR A 211 -8.81 -21.27 6.59
C THR A 211 -7.80 -20.13 6.40
N GLY A 212 -6.96 -20.27 5.38
CA GLY A 212 -6.09 -19.21 4.87
C GLY A 212 -5.11 -19.77 3.85
N MET A 213 -4.12 -18.96 3.47
CA MET A 213 -3.18 -19.32 2.41
C MET A 213 -2.02 -20.18 2.94
N ALA A 214 -1.54 -21.10 2.12
CA ALA A 214 -0.26 -21.77 2.33
C ALA A 214 0.83 -21.09 1.49
N ASP A 215 2.04 -21.01 2.01
CA ASP A 215 3.22 -20.59 1.24
C ASP A 215 4.20 -21.77 1.09
N SER A 216 5.18 -21.64 0.20
CA SER A 216 6.12 -22.73 -0.04
C SER A 216 6.91 -23.12 1.21
N LYS A 217 7.10 -22.19 2.14
CA LYS A 217 7.84 -22.42 3.38
C LYS A 217 7.04 -23.26 4.37
N ASN A 218 5.80 -22.88 4.67
CA ASN A 218 4.99 -23.60 5.65
C ASN A 218 4.61 -25.01 5.19
N VAL A 219 4.44 -25.21 3.87
CA VAL A 219 4.23 -26.54 3.27
C VAL A 219 5.48 -27.39 3.42
N ALA A 220 6.66 -26.88 3.04
CA ALA A 220 7.91 -27.63 3.14
C ALA A 220 8.24 -27.98 4.60
N ASP A 221 8.06 -27.04 5.52
CA ASP A 221 8.29 -27.25 6.95
C ASP A 221 7.36 -28.34 7.50
N ALA A 222 6.07 -28.34 7.11
CA ALA A 222 5.12 -29.37 7.50
C ALA A 222 5.45 -30.75 6.91
N ILE A 223 5.81 -30.83 5.63
CA ILE A 223 6.24 -32.09 5.00
C ILE A 223 7.45 -32.67 5.73
N ASN A 224 8.48 -31.85 5.96
CA ASN A 224 9.71 -32.29 6.62
C ASN A 224 9.44 -32.74 8.05
N LYS A 225 8.64 -31.99 8.83
CA LYS A 225 8.21 -32.42 10.17
C LYS A 225 7.41 -33.72 10.15
N ALA A 226 6.50 -33.89 9.20
CA ALA A 226 5.67 -35.09 9.10
C ALA A 226 6.52 -36.34 8.80
N ILE A 227 7.49 -36.20 7.89
CA ILE A 227 8.46 -37.25 7.58
C ILE A 227 9.32 -37.58 8.80
N SER A 228 9.82 -36.57 9.52
CA SER A 228 10.62 -36.78 10.73
C SER A 228 9.83 -37.42 11.87
N ALA A 229 8.57 -37.05 12.06
CA ALA A 229 7.70 -37.61 13.10
C ALA A 229 7.26 -39.05 12.79
N ASN A 230 7.11 -39.39 11.50
CA ASN A 230 6.93 -40.77 11.03
C ASN A 230 8.26 -41.49 10.81
N ALA A 231 9.38 -41.05 11.40
CA ALA A 231 10.61 -41.83 11.32
C ALA A 231 10.27 -43.27 11.72
N TYR A 232 10.48 -44.19 10.76
CA TYR A 232 9.99 -45.56 10.75
C TYR A 232 10.63 -46.39 11.86
N HIS A 233 10.28 -46.10 13.10
CA HIS A 233 10.78 -46.77 14.26
C HIS A 233 9.95 -48.02 14.46
N TRP A 234 10.62 -49.15 14.34
CA TRP A 234 10.11 -50.43 14.82
C TRP A 234 10.94 -50.82 16.04
N LYS A 235 10.30 -51.54 16.97
CA LYS A 235 10.95 -51.99 18.19
C LYS A 235 11.45 -53.42 17.99
N LEU A 236 12.69 -53.69 18.36
CA LEU A 236 13.28 -55.03 18.35
C LEU A 236 13.26 -55.61 19.77
N ALA A 237 12.75 -56.83 19.91
CA ALA A 237 12.77 -57.59 21.16
C ALA A 237 13.11 -59.06 20.87
N ALA A 238 13.69 -59.72 21.87
CA ALA A 238 13.88 -61.18 21.86
C ALA A 238 12.90 -61.83 22.83
N ASP A 239 12.36 -62.99 22.46
CA ASP A 239 11.50 -63.75 23.36
C ASP A 239 12.28 -64.29 24.56
N ASN A 240 11.62 -64.38 25.72
CA ASN A 240 12.18 -64.89 26.98
C ASN A 240 13.35 -64.09 27.57
N THR A 241 13.48 -62.80 27.25
CA THR A 241 14.38 -61.88 27.94
C THR A 241 13.59 -60.87 28.80
N SER A 242 14.19 -60.36 29.87
CA SER A 242 13.59 -59.33 30.72
C SER A 242 13.88 -57.90 30.24
N THR A 243 14.58 -57.73 29.13
CA THR A 243 15.00 -56.44 28.58
C THR A 243 13.86 -55.77 27.83
N ALA A 244 13.69 -54.45 28.02
CA ALA A 244 12.71 -53.68 27.26
C ALA A 244 13.03 -53.70 25.74
N PRO A 245 12.02 -53.64 24.86
CA PRO A 245 12.25 -53.57 23.42
C PRO A 245 13.05 -52.32 23.03
N GLU A 246 14.06 -52.50 22.17
CA GLU A 246 14.94 -51.43 21.71
C GLU A 246 14.33 -50.72 20.49
N VAL A 247 14.44 -49.40 20.43
CA VAL A 247 13.94 -48.62 19.28
C VAL A 247 15.01 -48.58 18.20
N ILE A 248 14.70 -49.07 17.00
CA ILE A 248 15.62 -49.04 15.87
C ILE A 248 15.37 -47.77 15.04
N ASN A 249 16.33 -46.85 15.06
CA ASN A 249 16.31 -45.61 14.29
C ASN A 249 16.79 -45.83 12.85
N LYS A 250 16.52 -44.87 11.96
CA LYS A 250 16.80 -44.97 10.51
C LYS A 250 18.25 -45.31 10.15
N SER A 251 19.22 -44.85 10.95
CA SER A 251 20.65 -45.07 10.71
C SER A 251 21.20 -46.31 11.43
N ASP A 252 20.37 -46.98 12.23
CA ASP A 252 20.82 -48.10 13.04
C ASP A 252 20.97 -49.35 12.18
N THR A 253 21.96 -50.19 12.53
CA THR A 253 22.16 -51.50 11.91
C THR A 253 21.81 -52.58 12.92
N VAL A 254 20.82 -53.41 12.61
CA VAL A 254 20.48 -54.59 13.41
C VAL A 254 21.31 -55.77 12.95
N ILE A 255 22.06 -56.37 13.88
CA ILE A 255 22.91 -57.55 13.62
C ILE A 255 22.24 -58.78 14.24
N PHE A 256 21.93 -59.77 13.40
CA PHE A 256 21.49 -61.09 13.86
C PHE A 256 22.72 -62.00 13.91
N GLY A 257 23.25 -62.22 15.12
CA GLY A 257 24.43 -63.05 15.35
C GLY A 257 24.10 -64.55 15.37
N GLY A 258 25.05 -65.36 14.89
CA GLY A 258 25.11 -66.80 15.13
C GLY A 258 26.28 -67.15 16.05
N ASP A 259 26.48 -68.44 16.27
CA ASP A 259 27.62 -68.99 17.02
C ASP A 259 28.21 -70.21 16.28
N ASN A 260 29.04 -71.01 16.98
CA ASN A 260 29.65 -72.20 16.39
C ASN A 260 28.62 -73.26 15.95
N ASN A 261 27.40 -73.21 16.47
CA ASN A 261 26.34 -74.18 16.21
C ASN A 261 25.22 -73.62 15.32
N ILE A 262 25.07 -72.29 15.26
CA ILE A 262 24.02 -71.61 14.51
C ILE A 262 24.65 -70.71 13.47
N THR A 263 24.35 -70.97 12.20
CA THR A 263 24.66 -70.05 11.10
C THR A 263 23.46 -69.14 10.85
N VAL A 264 23.73 -67.83 10.75
CA VAL A 264 22.76 -66.82 10.32
C VAL A 264 23.19 -66.24 8.98
N THR A 265 22.33 -66.31 7.97
CA THR A 265 22.56 -65.71 6.66
C THR A 265 21.45 -64.74 6.28
N ARG A 266 21.78 -63.71 5.50
CA ARG A 266 20.81 -62.77 4.93
C ARG A 266 20.85 -62.83 3.41
N SER A 267 19.69 -62.97 2.79
CA SER A 267 19.48 -62.71 1.37
C SER A 267 18.32 -61.73 1.20
N GLY A 268 18.61 -60.50 0.77
CA GLY A 268 17.62 -59.43 0.70
C GLY A 268 16.97 -59.17 2.07
N LYS A 269 15.65 -59.33 2.15
CA LYS A 269 14.85 -59.15 3.38
C LYS A 269 14.68 -60.44 4.20
N LYS A 270 15.17 -61.58 3.72
CA LYS A 270 15.05 -62.87 4.40
C LYS A 270 16.28 -63.13 5.25
N ILE A 271 16.07 -63.35 6.54
CA ILE A 271 17.04 -63.92 7.47
C ILE A 271 16.79 -65.42 7.53
N THR A 272 17.84 -66.22 7.38
CA THR A 272 17.78 -67.67 7.51
C THR A 272 18.72 -68.10 8.62
N THR A 273 18.17 -68.77 9.61
CA THR A 273 18.91 -69.40 10.71
C THR A 273 18.91 -70.90 10.49
N SER A 274 20.08 -71.53 10.53
CA SER A 274 20.22 -72.97 10.40
C SER A 274 21.18 -73.52 11.44
N LEU A 275 20.86 -74.69 11.98
CA LEU A 275 21.83 -75.48 12.74
C LEU A 275 22.94 -75.96 11.81
N ASN A 276 24.17 -75.91 12.30
CA ASN A 276 25.31 -76.47 11.60
C ASN A 276 25.23 -78.00 11.60
N LYS A 277 25.73 -78.65 10.54
CA LYS A 277 25.66 -80.11 10.39
C LYS A 277 26.37 -80.86 11.51
N ALA A 278 27.47 -80.30 12.01
CA ALA A 278 28.13 -80.74 13.23
C ALA A 278 27.84 -79.71 14.31
N ILE A 279 27.32 -80.17 15.44
CA ILE A 279 27.05 -79.32 16.60
C ILE A 279 28.07 -79.70 17.67
N THR A 280 28.81 -78.70 18.14
CA THR A 280 29.75 -78.83 19.27
C THR A 280 29.03 -78.36 20.52
N VAL A 281 28.87 -79.25 21.50
CA VAL A 281 28.25 -78.94 22.78
C VAL A 281 29.15 -79.41 23.91
N ASP A 282 29.24 -78.60 24.97
CA ASP A 282 30.02 -78.96 26.15
C ASP A 282 29.35 -80.10 26.93
N THR A 283 28.02 -80.13 26.95
CA THR A 283 27.24 -81.18 27.62
C THR A 283 25.98 -81.54 26.84
N VAL A 284 25.61 -82.82 26.89
CA VAL A 284 24.32 -83.32 26.40
C VAL A 284 23.57 -83.91 27.58
N LYS A 285 22.42 -83.31 27.92
CA LYS A 285 21.48 -83.88 28.89
C LYS A 285 20.27 -84.42 28.15
N ALA A 286 20.15 -85.74 28.09
CA ALA A 286 18.97 -86.42 27.56
C ALA A 286 18.17 -87.04 28.72
N ASN A 287 16.85 -86.84 28.71
CA ASN A 287 16.00 -87.37 29.80
C ASN A 287 15.84 -88.89 29.76
N ASN A 288 15.93 -89.53 28.59
CA ASN A 288 15.69 -90.97 28.44
C ASN A 288 16.76 -91.69 27.61
N SER A 289 17.05 -91.20 26.40
CA SER A 289 18.05 -91.82 25.51
C SER A 289 18.60 -90.82 24.50
N VAL A 290 19.86 -91.01 24.09
CA VAL A 290 20.44 -90.37 22.90
C VAL A 290 20.42 -91.41 21.78
N THR A 291 19.74 -91.13 20.68
CA THR A 291 19.67 -92.03 19.53
C THR A 291 20.54 -91.49 18.41
N VAL A 292 21.47 -92.31 17.92
CA VAL A 292 22.29 -92.01 16.75
C VAL A 292 21.70 -92.73 15.54
N SER A 293 21.47 -92.02 14.44
CA SER A 293 20.89 -92.59 13.22
C SER A 293 21.80 -93.67 12.61
N SER A 294 21.20 -94.69 11.98
CA SER A 294 21.83 -95.94 11.50
C SER A 294 22.87 -95.80 10.37
N GLY A 295 23.29 -94.59 10.01
CA GLY A 295 24.31 -94.32 8.99
C GLY A 295 25.65 -93.92 9.61
N GLY A 296 26.46 -94.90 10.03
CA GLY A 296 27.91 -94.75 10.26
C GLY A 296 28.39 -93.90 11.45
N ASN A 297 27.51 -93.24 12.20
CA ASN A 297 27.92 -92.43 13.35
C ASN A 297 28.08 -93.30 14.61
N GLN A 298 29.30 -93.47 15.10
CA GLN A 298 29.58 -94.13 16.38
C GLN A 298 29.58 -93.09 17.50
N ILE A 299 29.02 -93.42 18.68
CA ILE A 299 29.32 -92.65 19.89
C ILE A 299 30.73 -93.06 20.30
N THR A 300 31.71 -92.24 19.93
CA THR A 300 33.08 -92.41 20.43
C THR A 300 33.18 -91.65 21.75
N LEU A 301 33.13 -92.39 22.86
CA LEU A 301 33.48 -91.87 24.18
C LEU A 301 35.00 -92.02 24.34
N ASP A 302 35.74 -90.94 24.10
CA ASP A 302 37.15 -90.88 24.46
C ASP A 302 37.24 -90.70 25.99
N GLY A 303 37.50 -91.79 26.71
CA GLY A 303 37.55 -91.83 28.16
C GLY A 303 38.74 -91.11 28.79
N THR A 304 39.46 -90.26 28.06
CA THR A 304 40.65 -89.53 28.56
C THR A 304 40.39 -88.69 29.82
N ASN A 305 39.14 -88.30 30.09
CA ASN A 305 38.72 -87.63 31.33
C ASN A 305 37.58 -88.37 32.08
N GLY A 306 37.44 -89.68 31.90
CA GLY A 306 36.35 -90.45 32.52
C GLY A 306 36.50 -90.60 34.04
N SER A 307 35.75 -89.79 34.79
CA SER A 307 35.26 -90.11 36.14
C SER A 307 33.78 -90.47 36.08
#